data_AF-A0AAV6CN41-F1
#
_entry.id   AF-A0AAV6CN41-F1
#
_cell.length_a   1.000
_cell.length_b   1.000
_cell.length_c   1.000
_cell.angle_alpha   90.00
_cell.angle_beta   90.00
_cell.angle_gamma   90.00
#
_symmetry.space_group_name_H-M   'P 1'
#
loop_
_entity.id
_entity.type
_entity.pdbx_description
1 polymer ?
#
loop_
_entity_poly.entity_id
_entity_poly.type
_entity_poly.pdbx_seq_one_letter_code
_entity_poly.pdbx_strand_id
1 'polypeptide(L)'
;MARAGFGLLSVLLSLLVIGLLGAVALNHYWSATPNPRAGSAPGEGVSPDQSARLAEAQALSSRAMTALTLCAQTTGMPADMPGRASGRCSLGEIASNAGVGPNGVTADGRWQITSAEISAGGGGALTGQVSITGLGGSAAGLSASLFATPGGMVSRCDVGGSPPPASPSAGRGC
;
A
#
# COMPACT_ATOMS: atom_id res chain seq x y z
N MET A 1 -50.10 4.25 -19.87
CA MET A 1 -49.12 4.87 -20.80
C MET A 1 -47.78 5.00 -20.07
N ALA A 2 -46.71 4.39 -20.63
CA ALA A 2 -45.26 4.63 -20.42
C ALA A 2 -44.67 4.65 -18.98
N ARG A 3 -43.53 4.03 -18.64
CA ARG A 3 -42.53 3.30 -19.44
C ARG A 3 -41.62 2.50 -18.50
N ALA A 4 -41.28 1.29 -18.93
CA ALA A 4 -40.07 0.58 -18.53
C ALA A 4 -38.85 1.48 -18.75
N GLY A 5 -38.09 1.79 -17.70
CA GLY A 5 -36.92 2.68 -17.78
C GLY A 5 -35.80 2.40 -16.77
N PHE A 6 -36.07 1.66 -15.69
CA PHE A 6 -35.09 1.45 -14.61
C PHE A 6 -34.16 0.24 -14.82
N GLY A 7 -34.61 -0.79 -15.55
CA GLY A 7 -33.80 -2.00 -15.77
C GLY A 7 -32.61 -1.76 -16.70
N LEU A 8 -32.85 -1.08 -17.83
CA LEU A 8 -31.83 -0.91 -18.87
C LEU A 8 -30.73 0.07 -18.44
N LEU A 9 -31.10 1.12 -17.71
CA LEU A 9 -30.14 2.11 -17.18
C LEU A 9 -29.23 1.49 -16.12
N SER A 10 -29.77 0.65 -15.23
CA SER A 10 -28.99 -0.08 -14.22
C SER A 10 -28.00 -1.05 -14.86
N VAL A 11 -28.43 -1.83 -15.86
CA VAL A 11 -27.55 -2.76 -16.59
C VAL A 11 -26.44 -2.04 -17.34
N LEU A 12 -26.72 -0.91 -17.98
CA LEU A 12 -25.70 -0.08 -18.64
C LEU A 12 -24.65 0.43 -17.65
N LEU A 13 -25.08 0.86 -16.47
CA LEU A 13 -24.20 1.39 -15.44
C LEU A 13 -23.30 0.29 -14.87
N SER A 14 -23.84 -0.91 -14.63
CA SER A 14 -23.06 -2.07 -14.22
C SER A 14 -22.02 -2.48 -15.27
N LEU A 15 -22.41 -2.54 -16.55
CA LEU A 15 -21.47 -2.86 -17.64
C LEU A 15 -20.36 -1.83 -17.79
N LEU A 16 -20.67 -0.55 -17.59
CA LEU A 16 -19.69 0.53 -17.64
C LEU A 16 -18.68 0.42 -16.49
N VAL A 17 -19.15 0.16 -15.26
CA VAL A 17 -18.27 -0.04 -14.11
C VAL A 17 -17.39 -1.28 -14.28
N ILE A 18 -17.97 -2.41 -14.72
CA ILE A 18 -17.22 -3.65 -14.97
C ILE A 18 -16.18 -3.44 -16.08
N GLY A 19 -16.52 -2.71 -17.15
CA GLY A 19 -15.60 -2.39 -18.24
C GLY A 19 -14.42 -1.53 -17.79
N LEU A 20 -14.68 -0.50 -16.98
CA LEU A 20 -13.62 0.36 -16.42
C LEU A 20 -12.71 -0.41 -15.47
N LEU A 21 -13.27 -1.21 -14.56
CA LEU A 21 -12.50 -2.02 -13.63
C LEU A 21 -11.68 -3.10 -14.36
N GLY A 22 -12.26 -3.74 -15.38
CA GLY A 22 -11.59 -4.74 -16.21
C GLY A 22 -10.42 -4.17 -17.01
N ALA A 23 -10.58 -2.98 -17.60
CA ALA A 23 -9.51 -2.31 -18.35
C ALA A 23 -8.34 -1.91 -17.45
N VAL A 24 -8.62 -1.39 -16.25
CA VAL A 24 -7.59 -1.05 -15.25
C VAL A 24 -6.86 -2.31 -14.78
N ALA A 25 -7.59 -3.39 -14.48
CA ALA A 25 -7.00 -4.67 -14.09
C ALA A 25 -6.12 -5.27 -15.19
N LEU A 26 -6.57 -5.23 -16.46
CA LEU A 26 -5.74 -5.66 -17.59
C LEU A 26 -4.48 -4.80 -17.72
N ASN A 27 -4.60 -3.48 -17.66
CA ASN A 27 -3.44 -2.60 -17.79
C ASN A 27 -2.37 -2.90 -16.73
N HIS A 28 -2.79 -3.15 -15.49
CA HIS A 28 -1.88 -3.60 -14.44
C HIS A 28 -1.29 -4.99 -14.71
N TYR A 29 -2.08 -5.94 -15.21
CA TYR A 29 -1.60 -7.28 -15.58
C TYR A 29 -0.54 -7.25 -16.68
N TRP A 30 -0.75 -6.44 -17.73
CA TRP A 30 0.22 -6.27 -18.82
C TRP A 30 1.47 -5.50 -18.37
N SER A 31 1.33 -4.53 -17.45
CA SER A 31 2.49 -3.84 -16.87
C SER A 31 3.33 -4.75 -15.96
N ALA A 32 2.72 -5.80 -15.40
CA ALA A 32 3.36 -6.74 -14.48
C ALA A 32 3.97 -7.97 -15.18
N THR A 33 3.68 -8.21 -16.46
CA THR A 33 4.20 -9.35 -17.23
C THR A 33 5.38 -8.91 -18.09
N PRO A 34 6.63 -9.33 -17.79
CA PRO A 34 7.77 -8.99 -18.62
C PRO A 34 7.61 -9.63 -20.00
N ASN A 35 7.85 -8.85 -21.05
CA ASN A 35 7.75 -9.29 -22.43
C ASN A 35 8.85 -10.32 -22.76
N PRO A 36 8.56 -11.61 -22.98
CA PRO A 36 9.58 -12.67 -23.07
C PRO A 36 10.42 -12.62 -24.37
N ARG A 37 10.15 -11.67 -25.28
CA ARG A 37 10.89 -11.49 -26.53
C ARG A 37 11.84 -10.29 -26.54
N ALA A 38 11.85 -9.46 -25.50
CA ALA A 38 12.85 -8.42 -25.34
C ALA A 38 14.12 -9.05 -24.77
N GLY A 39 14.96 -9.58 -25.65
CA GLY A 39 16.31 -9.99 -25.28
C GLY A 39 17.10 -8.78 -24.82
N SER A 40 17.25 -8.62 -23.50
CA SER A 40 18.18 -7.65 -22.91
C SER A 40 18.83 -8.27 -21.69
N ALA A 41 20.12 -8.60 -21.85
CA ALA A 41 21.20 -8.74 -20.88
C ALA A 41 20.98 -9.57 -19.58
N PRO A 42 22.02 -10.24 -19.05
CA PRO A 42 21.98 -10.85 -17.72
C PRO A 42 22.04 -9.74 -16.66
N GLY A 43 20.93 -9.05 -16.47
CA GLY A 43 20.74 -8.03 -15.44
C GLY A 43 19.58 -8.43 -14.54
N GLU A 44 19.90 -9.07 -13.42
CA GLU A 44 19.17 -8.96 -12.15
C GLU A 44 17.64 -8.87 -12.24
N GLY A 45 17.02 -9.85 -12.91
CA GLY A 45 15.58 -10.02 -12.90
C GLY A 45 15.13 -10.54 -11.53
N VAL A 46 14.47 -9.70 -10.75
CA VAL A 46 13.63 -10.08 -9.61
C VAL A 46 12.77 -11.27 -10.06
N SER A 47 12.88 -12.42 -9.38
CA SER A 47 12.12 -13.61 -9.77
C SER A 47 10.61 -13.29 -9.75
N PRO A 48 9.78 -13.87 -10.63
CA PRO A 48 8.34 -13.56 -10.66
C PRO A 48 7.64 -13.83 -9.32
N ASP A 49 8.19 -14.74 -8.51
CA ASP A 49 7.73 -14.97 -7.14
C ASP A 49 8.06 -13.81 -6.20
N GLN A 50 9.20 -13.13 -6.41
CA GLN A 50 9.65 -12.01 -5.61
C GLN A 50 8.82 -10.74 -5.85
N SER A 51 8.45 -10.45 -7.10
CA SER A 51 7.53 -9.34 -7.38
C SER A 51 6.14 -9.58 -6.79
N ALA A 52 5.63 -10.82 -6.83
CA ALA A 52 4.37 -11.17 -6.18
C ALA A 52 4.42 -10.97 -4.65
N ARG A 53 5.52 -11.37 -4.00
CA ARG A 53 5.71 -11.17 -2.55
C ARG A 53 5.82 -9.68 -2.19
N LEU A 54 6.51 -8.87 -3.00
CA LEU A 54 6.57 -7.43 -2.79
C LEU A 54 5.19 -6.77 -2.96
N ALA A 55 4.38 -7.26 -3.91
CA ALA A 55 3.00 -6.80 -4.06
C ALA A 55 2.13 -7.12 -2.82
N GLU A 56 2.36 -8.25 -2.14
CA GLU A 56 1.71 -8.54 -0.85
C GLU A 56 2.07 -7.49 0.20
N ALA A 57 3.35 -7.13 0.32
CA ALA A 57 3.81 -6.11 1.26
C ALA A 57 3.22 -4.73 0.93
N GLN A 58 3.13 -4.37 -0.36
CA GLN A 58 2.49 -3.13 -0.80
C GLN A 58 1.01 -3.09 -0.46
N ALA A 59 0.28 -4.19 -0.70
CA ALA A 59 -1.13 -4.30 -0.33
C ALA A 59 -1.34 -4.17 1.18
N LEU A 60 -0.44 -4.72 1.99
CA LEU A 60 -0.49 -4.54 3.45
C LEU A 60 -0.17 -3.09 3.85
N SER A 61 0.80 -2.43 3.18
CA SER A 61 1.18 -1.04 3.47
C SER A 61 0.05 -0.06 3.17
N SER A 62 -0.72 -0.28 2.09
CA SER A 62 -1.84 0.58 1.72
C SER A 62 -3.03 0.43 2.68
N ARG A 63 -3.30 -0.80 3.15
CA ARG A 63 -4.29 -1.06 4.21
C ARG A 63 -3.90 -0.38 5.51
N ALA A 64 -2.63 -0.49 5.91
CA ALA A 64 -2.11 0.18 7.10
C ALA A 64 -2.14 1.71 6.97
N MET A 65 -1.79 2.28 5.81
CA MET A 65 -1.92 3.73 5.56
C MET A 65 -3.38 4.19 5.62
N THR A 66 -4.31 3.38 5.11
CA THR A 66 -5.75 3.67 5.19
C THR A 66 -6.23 3.64 6.65
N ALA A 67 -5.84 2.61 7.40
CA ALA A 67 -6.14 2.47 8.83
C ALA A 67 -5.58 3.64 9.65
N LEU A 68 -4.34 4.04 9.36
CA LEU A 68 -3.68 5.19 9.96
C LEU A 68 -4.40 6.51 9.63
N THR A 69 -4.82 6.69 8.38
CA THR A 69 -5.59 7.86 7.95
C THR A 69 -6.96 7.92 8.64
N LEU A 70 -7.67 6.79 8.73
CA LEU A 70 -8.93 6.69 9.46
C LEU A 70 -8.74 7.04 10.93
N CYS A 71 -7.69 6.51 11.55
CA CYS A 71 -7.42 6.77 12.95
C CYS A 71 -7.08 8.26 13.21
N ALA A 72 -6.34 8.89 12.30
CA ALA A 72 -6.08 10.33 12.36
C ALA A 72 -7.34 11.18 12.20
N GLN A 73 -8.31 10.73 11.37
CA GLN A 73 -9.60 11.41 11.22
C GLN A 73 -10.47 11.28 12.47
N THR A 74 -10.48 10.12 13.14
CA THR A 74 -11.34 9.87 14.31
C THR A 74 -10.80 10.48 15.60
N THR A 75 -9.48 10.47 15.79
CA THR A 75 -8.85 11.00 17.01
C THR A 75 -8.50 12.48 16.94
N GLY A 76 -8.58 13.07 15.74
CA GLY A 76 -8.17 14.43 15.42
C GLY A 76 -6.65 14.56 15.34
N MET A 77 -6.17 15.25 14.30
CA MET A 77 -4.78 15.70 14.27
C MET A 77 -4.67 16.93 15.18
N PRO A 78 -3.77 16.97 16.19
CA PRO A 78 -3.65 18.13 17.05
C PRO A 78 -3.31 19.37 16.21
N ALA A 79 -4.19 20.39 16.26
CA ALA A 79 -4.06 21.63 15.48
C ALA A 79 -2.84 22.49 15.89
N ASP A 80 -2.34 22.32 17.12
CA ASP A 80 -1.26 23.10 17.72
C ASP A 80 0.13 22.43 17.65
N MET A 81 0.28 21.31 16.93
CA MET A 81 1.56 20.63 16.73
C MET A 81 1.79 20.35 15.24
N PRO A 82 2.48 21.23 14.50
CA PRO A 82 2.99 20.87 13.19
C PRO A 82 3.95 19.67 13.35
N GLY A 83 3.61 18.54 12.73
CA GLY A 83 4.57 17.45 12.52
C GLY A 83 4.43 16.17 13.36
N ARG A 84 3.25 15.78 13.87
CA ARG A 84 2.96 14.36 14.21
C ARG A 84 1.49 14.09 14.54
N ALA A 85 0.84 13.26 13.74
CA ALA A 85 -0.39 12.55 14.12
C ALA A 85 -0.06 11.11 14.60
N SER A 86 1.12 10.93 15.20
CA SER A 86 1.48 9.71 15.95
C SER A 86 0.87 9.68 17.37
N GLY A 87 0.09 10.71 17.75
CA GLY A 87 -0.18 11.00 19.15
C GLY A 87 -1.38 10.30 19.80
N ARG A 88 -2.27 9.65 19.03
CA ARG A 88 -3.49 9.04 19.59
C ARG A 88 -3.82 7.63 19.09
N CYS A 89 -3.08 7.13 18.10
CA CYS A 89 -3.33 5.83 17.49
C CYS A 89 -2.14 4.92 17.79
N SER A 90 -2.38 3.89 18.59
CA SER A 90 -1.37 2.87 18.84
C SER A 90 -1.12 2.04 17.57
N LEU A 91 0.10 1.52 17.42
CA LEU A 91 0.42 0.60 16.32
C LEU A 91 -0.49 -0.63 16.34
N GLY A 92 -0.94 -1.07 17.52
CA GLY A 92 -1.90 -2.17 17.66
C GLY A 92 -3.31 -1.88 17.14
N GLU A 93 -3.81 -0.64 17.26
CA GLU A 93 -5.07 -0.23 16.65
C GLU A 93 -4.97 -0.13 15.13
N ILE A 94 -3.86 0.43 14.63
CA ILE A 94 -3.59 0.51 13.19
C ILE A 94 -3.48 -0.91 12.61
N ALA A 95 -2.75 -1.78 13.28
CA ALA A 95 -2.59 -3.19 12.92
C ALA A 95 -3.95 -3.91 12.89
N SER A 96 -4.77 -3.74 13.93
CA SER A 96 -6.11 -4.34 13.99
C SER A 96 -7.01 -3.84 12.84
N ASN A 97 -7.01 -2.54 12.55
CA ASN A 97 -7.76 -1.95 11.45
C ASN A 97 -7.21 -2.33 10.06
N ALA A 98 -5.91 -2.65 9.97
CA ALA A 98 -5.29 -3.19 8.76
C ALA A 98 -5.56 -4.70 8.56
N GLY A 99 -6.23 -5.35 9.53
CA GLY A 99 -6.56 -6.78 9.49
C GLY A 99 -5.40 -7.70 9.87
N VAL A 100 -4.44 -7.21 10.67
CA VAL A 100 -3.34 -8.01 11.21
C VAL A 100 -3.39 -8.07 12.74
N GLY A 101 -2.63 -8.98 13.34
CA GLY A 101 -2.61 -9.14 14.80
C GLY A 101 -2.11 -7.89 15.53
N PRO A 102 -2.37 -7.75 16.83
CA PRO A 102 -2.05 -6.53 17.60
C PRO A 102 -0.55 -6.18 17.63
N ASN A 103 0.32 -7.15 17.33
CA ASN A 103 1.76 -6.94 17.21
C ASN A 103 2.20 -6.49 15.80
N GLY A 104 1.25 -6.15 14.92
CA GLY A 104 1.48 -5.80 13.52
C GLY A 104 1.76 -6.98 12.60
N VAL A 105 1.69 -8.22 13.12
CA VAL A 105 2.07 -9.44 12.39
C VAL A 105 0.86 -10.05 11.68
N THR A 106 1.03 -10.41 10.41
CA THR A 106 -0.01 -11.12 9.64
C THR A 106 -0.34 -12.49 10.24
N ALA A 107 -1.54 -13.00 10.00
CA ALA A 107 -2.00 -14.27 10.58
C ALA A 107 -1.11 -15.48 10.19
N ASP A 108 -0.46 -15.41 9.03
CA ASP A 108 0.49 -16.41 8.54
C ASP A 108 1.93 -16.20 9.06
N GLY A 109 2.17 -15.17 9.88
CA GLY A 109 3.47 -14.87 10.49
C GLY A 109 4.55 -14.37 9.53
N ARG A 110 4.22 -14.14 8.25
CA ARG A 110 5.22 -13.80 7.22
C ARG A 110 5.60 -12.32 7.21
N TRP A 111 4.65 -11.42 7.48
CA TRP A 111 4.86 -9.98 7.38
C TRP A 111 4.57 -9.29 8.71
N GLN A 112 5.28 -8.21 8.99
CA GLN A 112 5.05 -7.36 10.16
C GLN A 112 5.06 -5.89 9.78
N ILE A 113 4.04 -5.15 10.23
CA ILE A 113 4.05 -3.69 10.28
C ILE A 113 4.98 -3.26 11.41
N THR A 114 6.12 -2.65 11.05
CA THR A 114 7.16 -2.24 12.00
C THR A 114 7.01 -0.78 12.43
N SER A 115 6.46 0.07 11.56
CA SER A 115 6.09 1.43 11.91
C SER A 115 4.91 1.94 11.08
N ALA A 116 4.16 2.88 11.65
CA ALA A 116 3.06 3.57 10.99
C ALA A 116 2.92 4.97 11.61
N GLU A 117 3.31 6.00 10.88
CA GLU A 117 3.26 7.40 11.31
C GLU A 117 2.65 8.26 10.21
N ILE A 118 1.74 9.17 10.57
CA ILE A 118 1.22 10.20 9.67
C ILE A 118 1.31 11.54 10.38
N SER A 119 1.44 12.61 9.63
CA SER A 119 1.60 13.98 10.09
C SER A 119 0.93 14.92 9.11
N ALA A 120 0.25 15.95 9.61
CA ALA A 120 -0.14 17.09 8.79
C ALA A 120 1.02 18.09 8.75
N GLY A 121 1.48 18.42 7.54
CA GLY A 121 2.37 19.53 7.29
C GLY A 121 1.61 20.86 7.25
N GLY A 122 2.36 21.97 7.28
CA GLY A 122 1.79 23.30 7.03
C GLY A 122 1.11 23.35 5.66
N GLY A 123 -0.12 23.89 5.61
CA GLY A 123 -0.93 23.97 4.39
C GLY A 123 -1.87 22.78 4.14
N GLY A 124 -2.02 21.85 5.09
CA GLY A 124 -2.99 20.75 5.00
C GLY A 124 -2.54 19.53 4.22
N ALA A 125 -1.30 19.50 3.74
CA ALA A 125 -0.72 18.32 3.11
C ALA A 125 -0.41 17.24 4.14
N LEU A 126 -0.84 16.00 3.86
CA LEU A 126 -0.54 14.84 4.69
C LEU A 126 0.81 14.24 4.28
N THR A 127 1.70 14.06 5.25
CA THR A 127 2.97 13.34 5.10
C THR A 127 2.99 12.17 6.06
N GLY A 128 3.49 11.01 5.64
CA GLY A 128 3.46 9.83 6.49
C GLY A 128 4.27 8.69 5.94
N GLN A 129 4.43 7.65 6.75
CA GLN A 129 5.18 6.45 6.42
C GLN A 129 4.53 5.25 7.11
N VAL A 130 4.39 4.18 6.35
CA VAL A 130 4.21 2.82 6.89
C VAL A 130 5.39 1.98 6.45
N SER A 131 5.95 1.19 7.37
CA SER A 131 7.03 0.27 7.09
C SER A 131 6.65 -1.15 7.46
N ILE A 132 7.06 -2.08 6.61
CA ILE A 132 6.77 -3.51 6.71
C ILE A 132 8.04 -4.30 6.49
N THR A 133 8.24 -5.32 7.31
CA THR A 133 9.35 -6.26 7.19
C THR A 133 8.81 -7.67 7.06
N GLY A 134 9.44 -8.48 6.21
CA GLY A 134 9.19 -9.91 6.17
C GLY A 134 9.97 -10.65 7.27
N LEU A 135 9.24 -11.38 8.11
CA LEU A 135 9.79 -12.10 9.26
C LEU A 135 10.26 -13.52 8.92
N GLY A 136 9.69 -14.14 7.90
CA GLY A 136 9.94 -15.55 7.63
C GLY A 136 9.30 -16.07 6.35
N GLY A 137 9.57 -17.34 6.06
CA GLY A 137 9.04 -18.03 4.88
C GLY A 137 9.39 -17.30 3.59
N SER A 138 8.40 -17.12 2.71
CA SER A 138 8.58 -16.45 1.43
C SER A 138 8.84 -14.95 1.54
N ALA A 139 8.56 -14.32 2.68
CA ALA A 139 8.79 -12.89 2.90
C ALA A 139 10.18 -12.59 3.49
N ALA A 140 10.90 -13.60 3.97
CA ALA A 140 12.19 -13.41 4.62
C ALA A 140 13.18 -12.61 3.75
N GLY A 141 13.80 -11.59 4.34
CA GLY A 141 14.76 -10.72 3.65
C GLY A 141 14.14 -9.65 2.76
N LEU A 142 12.81 -9.57 2.69
CA LEU A 142 12.09 -8.51 1.99
C LEU A 142 11.62 -7.44 2.98
N SER A 143 11.65 -6.19 2.54
CA SER A 143 11.06 -5.08 3.27
C SER A 143 10.45 -4.06 2.31
N ALA A 144 9.43 -3.35 2.78
CA ALA A 144 8.75 -2.33 2.00
C ALA A 144 8.28 -1.19 2.89
N SER A 145 8.28 0.01 2.34
CA SER A 145 7.75 1.21 2.97
C SER A 145 6.89 1.98 1.97
N LEU A 146 5.81 2.56 2.48
CA LEU A 146 4.90 3.41 1.73
C LEU A 146 4.91 4.79 2.37
N PHE A 147 5.22 5.80 1.57
CA PHE A 147 5.33 7.18 2.00
C PHE A 147 4.20 8.02 1.43
N ALA A 148 3.45 8.71 2.29
CA ALA A 148 2.65 9.85 1.88
C ALA A 148 3.56 11.09 1.84
N THR A 149 3.58 11.76 0.69
CA THR A 149 4.34 13.00 0.48
C THR A 149 3.39 14.07 -0.06
N PRO A 150 3.79 15.36 -0.06
CA PRO A 150 2.97 16.41 -0.68
C PRO A 150 2.72 16.19 -2.18
N GLY A 151 3.59 15.43 -2.86
CA GLY A 151 3.45 15.07 -4.27
C GLY A 151 2.66 13.78 -4.54
N GLY A 152 2.15 13.11 -3.50
CA GLY A 152 1.44 11.84 -3.59
C GLY A 152 2.13 10.69 -2.84
N MET A 153 1.73 9.47 -3.19
CA MET A 153 2.22 8.24 -2.55
C MET A 153 3.46 7.70 -3.27
N VAL A 154 4.48 7.30 -2.51
CA VAL A 154 5.70 6.68 -3.04
C VAL A 154 5.94 5.36 -2.32
N SER A 155 6.07 4.26 -3.07
CA SER A 155 6.42 2.95 -2.52
C SER A 155 7.90 2.65 -2.77
N ARG A 156 8.56 2.10 -1.75
CA ARG A 156 9.97 1.70 -1.78
C ARG A 156 10.14 0.34 -1.14
N CYS A 157 11.09 -0.45 -1.63
CA CYS A 157 11.38 -1.78 -1.11
C CYS A 157 12.86 -2.10 -1.13
N ASP A 158 13.22 -3.07 -0.31
CA ASP A 158 14.52 -3.73 -0.31
C ASP A 158 14.34 -5.25 -0.45
N VAL A 159 15.27 -5.86 -1.16
CA VAL A 159 15.31 -7.30 -1.47
C VAL A 159 16.52 -8.01 -0.86
N GLY A 160 17.31 -7.30 -0.04
CA GLY A 160 18.52 -7.82 0.60
C GLY A 160 18.57 -7.64 2.12
N GLY A 161 17.50 -7.14 2.75
CA GLY A 161 17.46 -7.08 4.21
C GLY A 161 16.46 -6.11 4.84
N SER A 162 16.45 -6.18 6.18
CA SER A 162 15.85 -5.23 7.12
C SER A 162 17.00 -4.35 7.64
N PRO A 163 16.84 -3.02 7.75
CA PRO A 163 15.59 -2.31 7.95
C PRO A 163 14.84 -1.92 6.66
N PRO A 164 13.51 -1.69 6.73
CA PRO A 164 12.73 -1.09 5.64
C PRO A 164 13.30 0.25 5.17
N PRO A 165 13.05 0.65 3.91
CA PRO A 165 13.47 1.95 3.40
C PRO A 165 13.04 3.10 4.33
N ALA A 166 13.99 3.96 4.70
CA ALA A 166 13.74 5.02 5.67
C ALA A 166 13.20 6.33 5.05
N SER A 167 13.23 6.47 3.72
CA SER A 167 12.77 7.67 3.03
C SER A 167 12.18 7.36 1.64
N PRO A 168 11.41 8.29 1.03
CA PRO A 168 10.86 8.13 -0.33
C PRO A 168 11.93 7.96 -1.43
N SER A 169 13.19 8.28 -1.13
CA SER A 169 14.32 8.12 -2.04
C SER A 169 15.24 6.95 -1.70
N ALA A 170 15.05 6.29 -0.55
CA ALA A 170 15.82 5.12 -0.14
C ALA A 170 15.32 3.83 -0.81
N GLY A 171 16.19 2.82 -0.94
CA GLY A 171 15.83 1.53 -1.55
C GLY A 171 15.49 1.62 -3.03
N ARG A 172 14.85 0.56 -3.55
CA ARG A 172 14.38 0.47 -4.94
C ARG A 172 12.91 0.87 -5.02
N GLY A 173 12.47 1.29 -6.20
CA GLY A 173 11.06 1.50 -6.47
C GLY A 173 10.29 0.18 -6.55
N CYS A 174 9.09 0.20 -5.98
CA CYS A 174 8.02 -0.74 -6.24
C CYS A 174 6.75 0.10 -6.47
#